data_AF-A0AAQ3N5C8-F1
#
_entry.id   AF-A0AAQ3N5C8-F1
#
_cell.length_a   1.000
_cell.length_b   1.000
_cell.length_c   1.000
_cell.angle_alpha   90.00
_cell.angle_beta   90.00
_cell.angle_gamma   90.00
#
_symmetry.space_group_name_H-M   'P 1'
#
loop_
_entity.id
_entity.type
_entity.pdbx_description
1 polymer ?
#
loop_
_entity_poly.entity_id
_entity_poly.type
_entity_poly.pdbx_seq_one_letter_code
_entity_poly.pdbx_strand_id
1 'polypeptide(L)'
;MAPEYTISGLFFIKSDVYSFGVLLLEIAWRLWKEDTPMKLVDASLGDSFNISEALRCIHVGLLCVQLHPDNRPHMAYVIFMLSGENILREPKEPGFLVARMKTAGEC
;
A
#
# COMPACT_ATOMS: atom_id res chain seq x y z
N MET A 1 4.55 10.62 9.32
CA MET A 1 3.45 11.13 10.17
C MET A 1 2.21 11.30 9.32
N ALA A 2 1.03 10.97 9.82
CA ALA A 2 -0.21 11.34 9.12
C ALA A 2 -0.36 12.88 9.20
N PRO A 3 -0.66 13.55 8.10
CA PRO A 3 -0.70 15.02 8.02
C PRO A 3 -1.75 15.66 8.95
N GLU A 4 -2.76 14.92 9.39
CA GLU A 4 -3.87 15.39 10.22
C GLU A 4 -3.62 15.36 11.74
N TYR A 5 -2.64 14.58 12.22
CA TYR A 5 -2.42 14.38 13.67
C TYR A 5 -1.44 15.35 14.32
N THR A 6 -0.85 16.26 13.56
CA THR A 6 0.06 17.30 14.08
C THR A 6 -0.66 18.44 14.80
N ILE A 7 -1.99 18.48 14.77
CA ILE A 7 -2.79 19.64 15.21
C ILE A 7 -3.28 19.52 16.68
N SER A 8 -3.16 18.37 17.35
CA SER A 8 -3.86 18.15 18.63
C SER A 8 -3.03 17.67 19.83
N GLY A 9 -1.71 17.46 19.70
CA GLY A 9 -0.84 17.06 20.82
C GLY A 9 -1.16 15.71 21.49
N LEU A 10 -2.20 14.98 21.05
CA LEU A 10 -2.59 13.65 21.51
C LEU A 10 -1.87 12.57 20.68
N PHE A 11 -0.54 12.54 20.80
CA PHE A 11 0.29 11.43 20.34
C PHE A 11 0.07 10.25 21.29
N PHE A 12 -0.16 9.06 20.75
CA PHE A 12 0.27 7.74 21.23
C PHE A 12 -0.44 6.72 20.34
N ILE A 13 -1.70 6.36 20.62
CA ILE A 13 -2.38 5.24 19.91
C ILE A 13 -2.62 5.50 18.42
N LYS A 14 -3.16 6.67 18.02
CA LYS A 14 -3.48 6.94 16.60
C LYS A 14 -2.21 7.08 15.73
N SER A 15 -1.12 7.56 16.32
CA SER A 15 0.18 7.66 15.65
C SER A 15 0.82 6.29 15.45
N ASP A 16 0.70 5.39 16.43
CA ASP A 16 1.22 4.02 16.35
C ASP A 16 0.49 3.24 15.26
N VAL A 17 -0.85 3.34 15.20
CA VAL A 17 -1.65 2.70 14.16
C VAL A 17 -1.27 3.21 12.76
N TYR A 18 -1.09 4.53 12.59
CA TYR A 18 -0.63 5.08 11.32
C TYR A 18 0.76 4.55 10.93
N SER A 19 1.70 4.55 11.88
CA SER A 19 3.08 4.12 11.65
C SER A 19 3.16 2.64 11.29
N PHE A 20 2.36 1.81 11.97
CA PHE A 20 2.21 0.40 11.64
C PHE A 20 1.62 0.20 10.23
N GLY A 21 0.60 0.99 9.85
CA GLY A 21 0.04 0.97 8.50
C GLY A 21 1.08 1.28 7.42
N VAL A 22 1.94 2.29 7.64
CA VAL A 22 3.05 2.61 6.73
C VAL A 22 4.03 1.44 6.61
N LEU A 23 4.40 0.80 7.73
CA LEU A 23 5.29 -0.37 7.72
C LEU A 23 4.69 -1.54 6.91
N LEU A 24 3.39 -1.81 7.05
CA LEU A 24 2.72 -2.85 6.27
C LEU A 24 2.75 -2.55 4.76
N LEU A 25 2.49 -1.30 4.37
CA LEU A 25 2.56 -0.89 2.97
C LEU A 25 3.99 -0.99 2.40
N GLU A 26 5.01 -0.70 3.23
CA GLU A 26 6.41 -0.87 2.87
C GLU A 26 6.76 -2.35 2.61
N ILE A 27 6.31 -3.25 3.50
CA ILE A 27 6.49 -4.70 3.33
C ILE A 27 5.78 -5.18 2.05
N ALA A 28 4.54 -4.73 1.81
CA ALA A 28 3.77 -5.10 0.63
C ALA A 28 4.44 -4.63 -0.67
N TRP A 29 4.94 -3.39 -0.70
CA TRP A 29 5.68 -2.85 -1.83
C TRP A 29 6.97 -3.64 -2.09
N ARG A 30 7.71 -3.98 -1.03
CA ARG A 30 8.95 -4.76 -1.16
C ARG A 30 8.69 -6.13 -1.77
N LEU A 31 7.68 -6.86 -1.28
CA LEU A 31 7.31 -8.17 -1.82
C LEU A 31 6.85 -8.10 -3.28
N TRP A 32 6.16 -7.02 -3.65
CA TRP A 32 5.80 -6.74 -5.04
C TRP A 32 7.04 -6.54 -5.92
N LYS A 33 8.02 -5.77 -5.45
CA LYS A 33 9.29 -5.53 -6.18
C LYS A 33 10.18 -6.76 -6.29
N GLU A 34 10.10 -7.67 -5.32
CA GLU A 34 10.81 -8.96 -5.31
C GLU A 34 10.09 -10.05 -6.13
N ASP A 35 9.01 -9.73 -6.85
CA ASP A 35 8.18 -10.67 -7.61
C ASP A 35 7.65 -11.85 -6.74
N THR A 36 7.45 -11.60 -5.44
CA THR A 36 6.87 -12.57 -4.50
C THR A 36 5.63 -12.04 -3.75
N PRO A 37 4.65 -11.42 -4.46
CA PRO A 37 3.48 -10.81 -3.83
C PRO A 37 2.62 -11.81 -3.04
N MET A 38 2.64 -13.09 -3.41
CA MET A 38 1.88 -14.14 -2.71
C MET A 38 2.29 -14.36 -1.26
N LYS A 39 3.48 -13.90 -0.84
CA LYS A 39 3.90 -13.91 0.57
C LYS A 39 3.07 -12.97 1.46
N LEU A 40 2.26 -12.08 0.86
CA LEU A 40 1.29 -11.27 1.59
C LEU A 40 0.02 -12.04 2.00
N VAL A 41 -0.27 -13.16 1.33
CA VAL A 41 -1.48 -13.93 1.59
C VAL A 41 -1.27 -14.79 2.83
N ASP A 42 -2.23 -14.72 3.76
CA ASP A 42 -2.16 -15.47 5.01
C ASP A 42 -2.19 -16.98 4.76
N ALA A 43 -1.26 -17.71 5.36
CA ALA A 43 -1.15 -19.16 5.20
C ALA A 43 -2.39 -19.92 5.70
N SER A 44 -3.16 -19.34 6.64
CA SER A 44 -4.41 -19.92 7.12
C SER A 44 -5.51 -20.01 6.05
N LEU A 45 -5.39 -19.25 4.96
CA LEU A 45 -6.32 -19.36 3.84
C LEU A 45 -6.12 -20.66 3.04
N GLY A 46 -4.97 -21.33 3.15
CA GLY A 46 -4.70 -22.57 2.42
C GLY A 46 -5.05 -22.45 0.92
N ASP A 47 -5.84 -23.40 0.41
CA ASP A 47 -6.29 -23.43 -1.00
C ASP A 47 -7.68 -22.78 -1.21
N SER A 48 -8.16 -21.98 -0.25
CA SER A 48 -9.53 -21.42 -0.28
C SER A 48 -9.70 -20.20 -1.20
N PHE A 49 -8.67 -19.79 -1.94
CA PHE A 49 -8.70 -18.58 -2.75
C PHE A 49 -8.10 -18.79 -4.15
N ASN A 50 -8.53 -17.97 -5.10
CA ASN A 50 -7.97 -17.97 -6.44
C ASN A 50 -6.69 -17.11 -6.48
N ILE A 51 -5.57 -17.71 -6.90
CA ILE A 51 -4.26 -17.04 -6.99
C ILE A 51 -4.33 -15.79 -7.89
N SER A 52 -5.03 -15.87 -9.03
CA SER A 52 -5.13 -14.74 -9.96
C SER A 52 -5.91 -13.57 -9.36
N GLU A 53 -6.98 -13.84 -8.62
CA GLU A 53 -7.76 -12.81 -7.92
C GLU A 53 -6.95 -12.20 -6.77
N ALA A 54 -6.21 -13.01 -6.01
CA ALA A 54 -5.34 -12.51 -4.95
C ALA A 54 -4.24 -11.57 -5.50
N LEU A 55 -3.54 -11.99 -6.56
CA LEU A 55 -2.54 -11.16 -7.25
C LEU A 55 -3.18 -9.86 -7.76
N ARG A 56 -4.37 -9.96 -8.35
CA ARG A 56 -5.12 -8.80 -8.85
C ARG A 56 -5.48 -7.84 -7.72
N CYS A 57 -5.98 -8.35 -6.60
CA CYS A 57 -6.30 -7.57 -5.41
C CYS A 57 -5.06 -6.86 -4.84
N ILE A 58 -3.92 -7.55 -4.76
CA ILE A 58 -2.65 -6.95 -4.31
C ILE A 58 -2.24 -5.80 -5.24
N HIS A 59 -2.27 -6.04 -6.56
CA HIS A 59 -1.94 -5.01 -7.56
C HIS A 59 -2.85 -3.79 -7.44
N VAL A 60 -4.16 -4.00 -7.43
CA VAL A 60 -5.15 -2.91 -7.29
C VAL A 60 -5.00 -2.18 -5.96
N GLY A 61 -4.70 -2.90 -4.87
CA GLY A 61 -4.41 -2.32 -3.56
C GLY A 61 -3.21 -1.36 -3.61
N LEU A 62 -2.11 -1.77 -4.26
CA LEU A 62 -0.92 -0.92 -4.46
C LEU A 62 -1.20 0.32 -5.33
N LEU A 63 -2.13 0.25 -6.28
CA LEU A 63 -2.61 1.41 -7.03
C LEU A 63 -3.46 2.36 -6.17
N CYS A 64 -4.24 1.84 -5.23
CA CYS A 64 -5.08 2.65 -4.35
C CYS A 64 -4.28 3.48 -3.33
N VAL A 65 -3.11 3.00 -2.92
CA VAL A 65 -2.27 3.64 -1.89
C VAL A 65 -1.12 4.46 -2.46
N GLN A 66 -1.20 4.82 -3.75
CA GLN A 66 -0.20 5.66 -4.41
C GLN A 66 0.00 6.98 -3.64
N LEU A 67 1.25 7.43 -3.52
CA LEU A 67 1.59 8.64 -2.76
C LEU A 67 0.80 9.84 -3.26
N HIS A 68 0.92 10.12 -4.56
CA HIS A 68 0.28 11.27 -5.17
C HIS A 68 -1.18 10.95 -5.49
N PRO A 69 -2.16 11.77 -5.01
CA PRO A 69 -3.58 11.52 -5.20
C PRO A 69 -3.99 11.28 -6.66
N ASP A 70 -3.39 11.99 -7.61
CA ASP A 70 -3.74 11.89 -9.02
C ASP A 70 -3.32 10.56 -9.66
N ASN A 71 -2.45 9.78 -9.01
CA ASN A 71 -2.11 8.43 -9.44
C ASN A 71 -3.06 7.36 -8.89
N ARG A 72 -3.95 7.71 -7.94
CA ARG A 72 -4.91 6.76 -7.35
C ARG A 72 -6.10 6.60 -8.28
N PRO A 73 -6.58 5.37 -8.49
CA PRO A 73 -7.77 5.15 -9.29
C PRO A 73 -9.03 5.72 -8.60
N HIS A 74 -9.98 6.20 -9.39
CA HIS A 74 -11.33 6.46 -8.90
C HIS A 74 -12.00 5.15 -8.45
N MET A 75 -12.84 5.20 -7.42
CA MET A 75 -13.48 4.01 -6.84
C MET A 75 -14.29 3.20 -7.87
N ALA A 76 -14.98 3.86 -8.80
CA ALA A 76 -15.67 3.19 -9.90
C ALA A 76 -14.71 2.34 -10.76
N TYR A 77 -13.49 2.84 -10.98
CA TYR A 77 -12.46 2.13 -11.72
C TYR A 77 -11.83 0.99 -10.91
N VAL A 78 -11.75 1.10 -9.57
CA VAL A 78 -11.33 0.01 -8.67
C VAL A 78 -12.18 -1.23 -8.86
N ILE A 79 -13.51 -1.08 -8.84
CA ILE A 79 -14.44 -2.19 -9.03
C ILE A 79 -14.20 -2.86 -10.39
N PHE A 80 -14.09 -2.06 -11.44
CA PHE A 80 -13.83 -2.55 -12.80
C PHE A 80 -12.47 -3.24 -12.94
N MET A 81 -11.44 -2.74 -12.26
CA MET A 81 -10.12 -3.40 -12.23
C MET A 81 -10.18 -4.76 -11.53
N LEU A 82 -10.99 -4.91 -10.48
CA LEU A 82 -11.16 -6.16 -9.75
C LEU A 82 -11.96 -7.22 -10.53
N SER A 83 -12.83 -6.81 -11.46
CA SER A 83 -13.58 -7.74 -12.34
C SER A 83 -12.70 -8.56 -13.29
N GLY A 84 -11.39 -8.27 -13.39
CA GLY A 84 -10.42 -9.10 -14.13
C GLY A 84 -10.31 -8.82 -15.63
N GLU A 85 -11.17 -7.97 -16.21
CA GLU A 85 -11.24 -7.75 -17.67
C GLU A 85 -10.16 -6.80 -18.23
N ASN A 86 -9.42 -6.10 -17.36
CA ASN A 86 -8.61 -4.94 -17.76
C ASN A 86 -7.10 -5.17 -17.64
N ILE A 87 -6.31 -4.46 -18.45
CA ILE A 87 -4.85 -4.37 -18.25
C ILE A 87 -4.58 -3.31 -17.18
N LEU A 88 -3.85 -3.68 -16.13
CA LEU A 88 -3.49 -2.76 -15.05
C LEU A 88 -2.18 -2.05 -15.34
N ARG A 89 -2.10 -0.78 -14.94
CA ARG A 89 -0.84 -0.02 -14.95
C ARG A 89 0.05 -0.50 -13.81
N GLU A 90 1.36 -0.43 -13.96
CA GLU A 90 2.26 -0.77 -12.86
C GLU A 90 2.13 0.25 -11.70
N PRO A 91 2.09 -0.21 -10.44
CA PRO A 91 2.10 0.69 -9.31
C PRO A 91 3.48 1.36 -9.20
N LYS A 92 3.49 2.67 -8.92
CA LYS A 92 4.72 3.44 -8.70
C LYS A 92 5.19 3.32 -7.25
N GLU A 93 6.46 3.64 -7.04
CA GLU A 93 7.07 3.61 -5.72
C GLU A 93 6.32 4.51 -4.73
N PRO A 94 5.90 3.97 -3.59
CA PRO A 94 5.29 4.78 -2.56
C PRO A 94 6.35 5.65 -1.87
N GLY A 95 6.19 6.97 -1.94
CA GLY A 95 7.13 7.92 -1.34
C GLY A 95 7.07 8.05 0.19
N PHE A 96 6.41 7.13 0.90
CA PHE A 96 6.49 7.11 2.37
C PHE A 96 7.93 6.86 2.89
N LEU A 97 8.82 6.38 2.03
CA LEU A 97 10.26 6.25 2.27
C LEU A 97 11.03 7.59 2.24
N VAL A 98 10.50 8.64 1.59
CA VAL A 98 11.22 9.93 1.39
C VAL A 98 11.41 10.69 2.71
N ALA A 99 10.59 10.43 3.73
CA ALA A 99 10.74 11.05 5.04
C ALA A 99 11.89 10.47 5.89
N ARG A 100 12.42 9.28 5.56
CA ARG A 100 13.53 8.67 6.33
C ARG A 100 14.91 9.20 5.96
N MET A 101 15.06 9.82 4.78
CA MET A 101 16.36 10.33 4.32
C MET A 101 16.56 11.82 4.56
N LYS A 102 15.50 12.62 4.74
CA LYS A 102 15.66 14.06 5.03
C LYS A 102 15.98 14.38 6.49
N THR A 103 15.67 13.50 7.44
CA THR A 103 15.95 13.75 8.88
C THR A 103 17.32 13.24 9.34
N ALA A 104 18.11 12.59 8.48
CA ALA A 104 19.46 12.12 8.80
C ALA A 104 20.57 12.96 8.14
N GLY A 105 20.21 14.05 7.44
CA GLY A 105 21.12 14.81 6.59
C GLY A 105 20.82 16.31 6.49
N GLU A 106 20.20 16.90 7.50
CA GLU A 106 20.16 18.36 7.68
C GLU A 106 20.84 18.67 9.01
N CYS A 107 21.93 19.45 8.93
CA CYS A 107 22.87 19.81 10.01
C CYS A 107 22.23 20.38 11.28
#